data_AF-A0A951K5Z2-F1
#
_entry.id   AF-A0A951K5Z2-F1
#
_cell.length_a   1.000
_cell.length_b   1.000
_cell.length_c   1.000
_cell.angle_alpha   90.00
_cell.angle_beta   90.00
_cell.angle_gamma   90.00
#
_symmetry.space_group_name_H-M   'P 1'
#
loop_
_entity.id
_entity.type
_entity.pdbx_description
1 polymer ?
#
loop_
_entity_poly.entity_id
_entity_poly.type
_entity_poly.pdbx_seq_one_letter_code
_entity_poly.pdbx_strand_id
1 'polypeptide(L)'
;MDIDGFIAANRPGWERLSELVAAAERRRPLTAAQIDELVRLYERTSTHLSIARTRYGDPGLTADLTRRVGRARALIYGSRTGTWRDVGAFVTDEFPAAVWHARHAILVAFLLFMVPAVLVAVWLATSPEVLNVALPEAARQEYVERDFAAYYTSQPSAQFASFVSTNNIRVSIFAFAGGVLACVPTVLVMLVNGAAVGQAAAAFASAGQLPRFFGLILPHGLLELTAVFIAGGAGLVLGWTLIDPGDRPRSVALAAEGRRSVVIVVGLIAAFLVAG
;
A
#
# COMPACT_ATOMS: atom_id res chain seq x y z
N MET A 1 46.18 -32.15 -2.53
CA MET A 1 45.17 -32.82 -1.70
C MET A 1 44.13 -33.38 -2.64
N ASP A 2 43.98 -34.70 -2.62
CA ASP A 2 42.96 -35.43 -3.39
C ASP A 2 41.54 -35.11 -2.88
N ILE A 3 40.52 -35.39 -3.68
CA ILE A 3 39.11 -35.13 -3.37
C ILE A 3 38.70 -35.79 -2.04
N ASP A 4 39.11 -37.03 -1.78
CA ASP A 4 38.74 -37.75 -0.56
C ASP A 4 39.39 -37.13 0.68
N GLY A 5 40.64 -36.67 0.56
CA GLY A 5 41.32 -35.93 1.63
C GLY A 5 40.66 -34.58 1.91
N PHE A 6 40.21 -33.89 0.85
CA PHE A 6 39.46 -32.64 0.99
C PHE A 6 38.10 -32.85 1.66
N ILE A 7 37.39 -33.92 1.30
CA ILE A 7 36.12 -34.30 1.92
C ILE A 7 36.32 -34.64 3.40
N ALA A 8 37.28 -35.52 3.72
CA ALA A 8 37.54 -35.95 5.08
C ALA A 8 37.90 -34.77 6.01
N ALA A 9 38.72 -33.83 5.54
CA ALA A 9 39.14 -32.67 6.32
C ALA A 9 38.00 -31.68 6.63
N ASN A 10 37.01 -31.55 5.74
CA ASN A 10 36.01 -30.48 5.82
C ASN A 10 34.60 -30.96 6.22
N ARG A 11 34.33 -32.26 6.12
CA ARG A 11 33.04 -32.89 6.45
C ARG A 11 32.49 -32.51 7.83
N PRO A 12 33.28 -32.47 8.93
CA PRO A 12 32.74 -32.08 10.23
C PRO A 12 32.12 -30.68 10.25
N GLY A 13 32.72 -29.74 9.49
CA GLY A 13 32.16 -28.39 9.36
C GLY A 13 30.86 -28.34 8.56
N TRP A 14 30.75 -29.18 7.52
CA TRP A 14 29.54 -29.27 6.70
C TRP A 14 28.37 -29.91 7.46
N GLU A 15 28.66 -30.92 8.27
CA GLU A 15 27.69 -31.57 9.16
C GLU A 15 27.22 -30.59 10.22
N ARG A 16 28.13 -29.87 10.88
CA ARG A 16 27.79 -28.85 11.86
C ARG A 16 26.91 -27.72 11.29
N LEU A 17 27.20 -27.25 10.07
CA LEU A 17 26.34 -26.29 9.38
C LEU A 17 24.93 -26.86 9.20
N SER A 18 24.82 -28.12 8.76
CA SER A 18 23.52 -28.77 8.57
C SER A 18 22.76 -29.00 9.87
N GLU A 19 23.43 -29.26 10.99
CA GLU A 19 22.81 -29.33 12.32
C GLU A 19 22.20 -28.00 12.75
N LEU A 20 22.96 -26.90 12.63
CA LEU A 20 22.50 -25.57 13.01
C LEU A 20 21.32 -25.11 12.14
N VAL A 21 21.41 -25.38 10.83
CA VAL A 21 20.31 -25.15 9.87
C VAL A 21 19.07 -25.96 10.26
N ALA A 22 19.21 -27.26 10.55
CA ALA A 22 18.10 -28.11 10.94
C ALA A 22 17.47 -27.70 12.28
N ALA A 23 18.27 -27.23 13.24
CA ALA A 23 17.78 -26.70 14.51
C ALA A 23 16.94 -25.43 14.30
N ALA A 24 17.42 -24.50 13.47
CA ALA A 24 16.70 -23.27 13.12
C ALA A 24 15.40 -23.54 12.36
N GLU A 25 15.41 -24.45 11.38
CA GLU A 25 14.20 -24.85 10.63
C GLU A 25 13.15 -25.50 11.54
N ARG A 26 13.57 -26.25 12.57
CA ARG A 26 12.70 -26.83 13.60
C ARG A 26 12.27 -25.82 14.69
N ARG A 27 12.53 -24.52 14.49
CA ARG A 27 12.21 -23.44 15.43
C ARG A 27 12.84 -23.59 16.82
N ARG A 28 13.99 -24.26 16.92
CA ARG A 28 14.76 -24.30 18.17
C ARG A 28 15.55 -22.99 18.30
N PRO A 29 15.52 -22.33 19.47
CA PRO A 29 16.27 -21.10 19.68
C PRO A 29 17.77 -21.37 19.55
N LEU A 30 18.44 -20.59 18.71
CA LEU A 30 19.90 -20.57 18.62
C LEU A 30 20.44 -19.46 19.53
N THR A 31 21.53 -19.73 20.23
CA THR A 31 22.26 -18.70 20.99
C THR A 31 23.00 -17.75 20.04
N ALA A 32 23.37 -16.55 20.52
CA ALA A 32 24.17 -15.61 19.73
C ALA A 32 25.47 -16.26 19.18
N ALA A 33 26.16 -17.04 20.02
CA ALA A 33 27.35 -17.77 19.60
C ALA A 33 27.09 -18.79 18.48
N GLN A 34 25.93 -19.47 18.49
CA GLN A 34 25.52 -20.40 17.44
C GLN A 34 25.14 -19.70 16.14
N ILE A 35 24.58 -18.48 16.22
CA ILE A 35 24.29 -17.65 15.05
C ILE A 35 25.60 -17.21 14.38
N ASP A 36 26.57 -16.75 15.16
CA ASP A 36 27.89 -16.39 14.61
C ASP A 36 28.60 -17.61 14.02
N GLU A 37 28.46 -18.78 14.66
CA GLU A 37 28.97 -20.06 14.16
C GLU A 37 28.33 -20.43 12.81
N LEU A 38 27.02 -20.29 12.67
CA LEU A 38 26.28 -20.54 11.43
C LEU A 38 26.81 -19.68 10.28
N VAL A 39 27.01 -18.36 10.50
CA VAL A 39 27.50 -17.43 9.46
C VAL A 39 28.91 -17.80 9.02
N ARG A 40 29.83 -18.05 9.97
CA ARG A 40 31.21 -18.47 9.65
C ARG A 40 31.24 -19.78 8.86
N LEU A 41 30.43 -20.77 9.26
CA LEU A 41 30.36 -22.05 8.57
C LEU A 41 29.72 -21.93 7.18
N TYR A 42 28.75 -21.04 7.00
CA TYR A 42 28.17 -20.71 5.70
C TYR A 42 29.21 -20.13 4.74
N GLU A 43 29.98 -19.13 5.17
CA GLU A 43 31.03 -18.51 4.35
C GLU A 43 32.08 -19.54 3.95
N ARG A 44 32.58 -20.32 4.92
CA ARG A 44 33.58 -21.36 4.68
C ARG A 44 33.07 -22.44 3.73
N THR A 45 31.84 -22.89 3.90
CA THR A 45 31.23 -23.92 3.01
C THR A 45 30.98 -23.36 1.61
N SER A 46 30.68 -22.06 1.48
CA SER A 46 30.55 -21.40 0.17
C SER A 46 31.89 -21.33 -0.56
N THR A 47 32.99 -21.05 0.15
CA THR A 47 34.35 -21.14 -0.40
C THR A 47 34.66 -22.57 -0.84
N HIS A 48 34.30 -23.59 -0.04
CA HIS A 48 34.51 -24.99 -0.39
C HIS A 48 33.70 -25.41 -1.63
N LEU A 49 32.48 -24.90 -1.79
CA LEU A 49 31.68 -25.12 -3.00
C LEU A 49 32.37 -24.53 -4.22
N SER A 50 32.95 -23.33 -4.11
CA SER A 50 33.72 -22.72 -5.19
C SER A 50 34.93 -23.58 -5.57
N ILE A 51 35.68 -24.06 -4.58
CA ILE A 51 36.85 -24.95 -4.80
C ILE A 51 36.42 -26.29 -5.42
N ALA A 52 35.32 -26.89 -4.95
CA ALA A 52 34.80 -28.14 -5.48
C ALA A 52 34.45 -28.03 -6.96
N ARG A 53 33.79 -26.92 -7.36
CA ARG A 53 33.43 -26.63 -8.75
C ARG A 53 34.64 -26.41 -9.66
N THR A 54 35.66 -25.70 -9.18
CA THR A 54 36.80 -25.31 -10.04
C THR A 54 37.92 -26.35 -10.07
N ARG A 55 38.13 -27.10 -8.99
CA ARG A 55 39.30 -27.98 -8.83
C ARG A 55 38.99 -29.47 -9.02
N TYR A 56 37.85 -29.93 -8.52
CA TYR A 56 37.56 -31.37 -8.44
C TYR A 56 36.52 -31.82 -9.47
N GLY A 57 35.56 -30.96 -9.83
CA GLY A 57 34.59 -31.25 -10.89
C GLY A 57 33.62 -32.40 -10.57
N ASP A 58 33.60 -32.92 -9.34
CA ASP A 58 32.72 -34.00 -8.93
C ASP A 58 31.26 -33.51 -8.79
N PRO A 59 30.31 -34.10 -9.54
CA PRO A 59 28.91 -33.70 -9.49
C PRO A 59 28.25 -33.95 -8.12
N GLY A 60 28.64 -35.03 -7.43
CA GLY A 60 28.04 -35.42 -6.15
C GLY A 60 28.35 -34.42 -5.03
N LEU A 61 29.63 -34.12 -4.85
CA LEU A 61 30.13 -33.14 -3.89
C LEU A 61 29.59 -31.73 -4.20
N THR A 62 29.58 -31.34 -5.47
CA THR A 62 29.06 -30.03 -5.89
C THR A 62 27.57 -29.90 -5.56
N ALA A 63 26.77 -30.94 -5.81
CA ALA A 63 25.35 -30.94 -5.49
C ALA A 63 25.09 -30.90 -3.98
N ASP A 64 25.85 -31.66 -3.19
CA ASP A 64 25.70 -31.66 -1.72
C ASP A 64 26.02 -30.29 -1.13
N LEU A 65 27.18 -29.71 -1.48
CA LEU A 65 27.58 -28.39 -0.98
C LEU A 65 26.63 -27.28 -1.46
N THR A 66 26.14 -27.36 -2.70
CA THR A 66 25.13 -26.41 -3.22
C THR A 66 23.86 -26.44 -2.37
N ARG A 67 23.38 -27.63 -1.99
CA ARG A 67 22.19 -27.79 -1.15
C ARG A 67 22.38 -27.21 0.24
N ARG A 68 23.53 -27.49 0.89
CA ARG A 68 23.86 -26.98 2.23
C ARG A 68 23.96 -25.46 2.25
N VAL A 69 24.68 -24.89 1.28
CA VAL A 69 24.82 -23.43 1.12
C VAL A 69 23.47 -22.77 0.84
N GLY A 70 22.63 -23.37 -0.02
CA GLY A 70 21.29 -22.85 -0.33
C GLY A 70 20.38 -22.76 0.90
N ARG A 71 20.32 -23.83 1.71
CA ARG A 71 19.52 -23.85 2.96
C ARG A 71 20.03 -22.86 3.99
N ALA A 72 21.35 -22.78 4.18
CA ALA A 72 21.94 -21.80 5.09
C ALA A 72 21.69 -20.36 4.62
N ARG A 73 21.80 -20.09 3.31
CA ARG A 73 21.49 -18.78 2.73
C ARG A 73 20.03 -18.38 2.95
N ALA A 74 19.09 -19.32 2.84
CA ALA A 74 17.68 -19.07 3.10
C ALA A 74 17.40 -18.69 4.57
N LEU A 75 18.22 -19.15 5.52
CA LEU A 75 18.09 -18.75 6.93
C LEU A 75 18.79 -17.42 7.26
N ILE A 76 19.96 -17.18 6.67
CA ILE A 76 20.77 -15.97 6.94
C ILE A 76 20.18 -14.75 6.22
N TYR A 77 19.72 -14.94 4.98
CA TYR A 77 19.27 -13.86 4.10
C TYR A 77 17.82 -14.00 3.65
N GLY A 78 17.13 -15.09 3.99
CA GLY A 78 15.71 -15.18 3.72
C GLY A 78 14.96 -14.20 4.61
N SER A 79 14.12 -13.38 3.99
CA SER A 79 13.08 -12.66 4.71
C SER A 79 12.27 -13.70 5.48
N ARG A 80 12.20 -13.58 6.82
CA ARG A 80 11.24 -14.34 7.64
C ARG A 80 9.91 -14.34 6.89
N THR A 81 9.42 -15.50 6.46
CA THR A 81 8.12 -15.59 5.81
C THR A 81 7.10 -14.99 6.76
N GLY A 82 6.45 -13.90 6.34
CA GLY A 82 5.52 -13.14 7.17
C GLY A 82 4.52 -14.08 7.83
N THR A 83 4.60 -14.19 9.15
CA THR A 83 3.65 -15.00 9.92
C THR A 83 2.34 -14.22 10.02
N TRP A 84 1.21 -14.88 10.31
CA TRP A 84 -0.03 -14.19 10.71
C TRP A 84 0.17 -13.15 11.83
N ARG A 85 1.23 -13.31 12.64
CA ARG A 85 1.66 -12.33 13.64
C ARG A 85 2.19 -11.03 13.02
N ASP A 86 2.88 -11.09 11.89
CA ASP A 86 3.39 -9.91 11.18
C ASP A 86 2.25 -9.16 10.47
N VAL A 87 1.25 -9.89 9.96
CA VAL A 87 -0.01 -9.27 9.48
C VAL A 87 -0.74 -8.57 10.63
N GLY A 88 -0.80 -9.21 11.80
CA GLY A 88 -1.35 -8.61 13.01
C GLY A 88 -0.64 -7.30 13.38
N ALA A 89 0.69 -7.32 13.48
CA ALA A 89 1.51 -6.14 13.78
C ALA A 89 1.36 -5.04 12.73
N PHE A 90 1.24 -5.39 11.44
CA PHE A 90 0.99 -4.42 10.38
C PHE A 90 -0.33 -3.66 10.62
N VAL A 91 -1.41 -4.39 10.92
CA VAL A 91 -2.75 -3.81 11.12
C VAL A 91 -2.85 -3.03 12.43
N THR A 92 -2.20 -3.49 13.52
CA THR A 92 -2.32 -2.87 14.84
C THR A 92 -1.30 -1.76 15.10
N ASP A 93 -0.10 -1.87 14.54
CA ASP A 93 1.02 -0.99 14.87
C ASP A 93 1.49 -0.17 13.65
N GLU A 94 1.91 -0.84 12.56
CA GLU A 94 2.60 -0.16 11.46
C GLU A 94 1.67 0.78 10.67
N PHE A 95 0.53 0.28 10.22
CA PHE A 95 -0.42 1.07 9.42
C PHE A 95 -1.04 2.22 10.23
N PRO A 96 -1.58 2.00 11.45
CA PRO A 96 -2.09 3.09 12.27
C PRO A 96 -1.03 4.14 12.59
N ALA A 97 0.22 3.73 12.87
CA ALA A 97 1.31 4.68 13.11
C ALA A 97 1.64 5.52 11.86
N ALA A 98 1.63 4.91 10.67
CA ALA A 98 1.86 5.63 9.42
C ALA A 98 0.74 6.63 9.11
N VAL A 99 -0.52 6.25 9.33
CA VAL A 99 -1.68 7.15 9.21
C VAL A 99 -1.61 8.28 10.23
N TRP A 100 -1.26 7.97 11.48
CA TRP A 100 -1.11 8.97 12.54
C TRP A 100 0.01 9.97 12.24
N HIS A 101 1.12 9.53 11.67
CA HIS A 101 2.20 10.41 11.20
C HIS A 101 1.69 11.42 10.16
N ALA A 102 0.83 10.98 9.23
CA ALA A 102 0.25 11.82 8.18
C ALA A 102 -1.01 12.62 8.60
N ARG A 103 -1.49 12.49 9.85
CA ARG A 103 -2.83 12.98 10.28
C ARG A 103 -3.17 14.42 9.92
N HIS A 104 -2.22 15.36 10.01
CA HIS A 104 -2.47 16.76 9.67
C HIS A 104 -2.63 16.95 8.17
N ALA A 105 -1.82 16.27 7.36
CA ALA A 105 -1.95 16.29 5.91
C ALA A 105 -3.23 15.58 5.46
N ILE A 106 -3.65 14.52 6.16
CA ILE A 106 -4.94 13.87 5.94
C ILE A 106 -6.09 14.83 6.25
N LEU A 107 -6.02 15.58 7.36
CA LEU A 107 -7.00 16.62 7.67
C LEU A 107 -7.03 17.70 6.58
N VAL A 108 -5.87 18.12 6.07
CA VAL A 108 -5.80 19.07 4.95
C VAL A 108 -6.46 18.48 3.70
N ALA A 109 -6.16 17.23 3.33
CA ALA A 109 -6.79 16.56 2.19
C ALA A 109 -8.31 16.44 2.36
N PHE A 110 -8.78 16.08 3.56
CA PHE A 110 -10.19 16.06 3.92
C PHE A 110 -10.84 17.44 3.74
N LEU A 111 -10.22 18.52 4.22
CA LEU A 111 -10.75 19.88 4.08
C LEU A 111 -10.75 20.34 2.62
N LEU A 112 -9.67 20.06 1.87
CA LEU A 112 -9.59 20.34 0.44
C LEU A 112 -10.68 19.62 -0.37
N PHE A 113 -11.19 18.49 0.12
CA PHE A 113 -12.31 17.80 -0.50
C PHE A 113 -13.67 18.32 0.00
N MET A 114 -13.85 18.40 1.32
CA MET A 114 -15.16 18.67 1.92
C MET A 114 -15.58 20.13 1.80
N VAL A 115 -14.64 21.08 1.85
CA VAL A 115 -14.97 22.51 1.73
C VAL A 115 -15.58 22.80 0.34
N PRO A 116 -14.96 22.41 -0.79
CA PRO A 116 -15.60 22.54 -2.10
C PRO A 116 -16.90 21.76 -2.22
N ALA A 117 -16.98 20.54 -1.66
CA ALA A 117 -18.21 19.75 -1.71
C ALA A 117 -19.39 20.49 -1.08
N VAL A 118 -19.20 21.05 0.12
CA VAL A 118 -20.25 21.80 0.83
C VAL A 118 -20.53 23.13 0.12
N LEU A 119 -19.49 23.89 -0.25
CA LEU A 119 -19.67 25.19 -0.91
C LEU A 119 -20.43 25.06 -2.23
N VAL A 120 -20.07 24.09 -3.07
CA VAL A 120 -20.74 23.84 -4.34
C VAL A 120 -22.15 23.32 -4.14
N ALA A 121 -22.36 22.39 -3.20
CA ALA A 121 -23.70 21.88 -2.87
C ALA A 121 -24.64 23.01 -2.42
N VAL A 122 -24.19 23.84 -1.47
CA VAL A 122 -24.97 24.97 -0.95
C VAL A 122 -25.22 26.00 -2.04
N TRP A 123 -24.19 26.41 -2.78
CA TRP A 123 -24.31 27.44 -3.80
C TRP A 123 -25.33 27.06 -4.88
N LEU A 124 -25.29 25.82 -5.36
CA LEU A 124 -26.22 25.30 -6.34
C LEU A 124 -27.63 25.10 -5.76
N ALA A 125 -27.74 24.67 -4.50
CA ALA A 125 -29.04 24.52 -3.84
C ALA A 125 -29.75 25.86 -3.58
N THR A 126 -28.99 26.94 -3.33
CA THR A 126 -29.56 28.27 -3.05
C THR A 126 -29.71 29.15 -4.29
N SER A 127 -29.15 28.77 -5.44
CA SER A 127 -29.11 29.60 -6.65
C SER A 127 -29.66 28.85 -7.86
N PRO A 128 -30.99 28.91 -8.12
CA PRO A 128 -31.62 28.20 -9.22
C PRO A 128 -31.03 28.55 -10.59
N GLU A 129 -30.61 29.81 -10.77
CA GLU A 129 -29.96 30.29 -12.00
C GLU A 129 -28.63 29.57 -12.26
N VAL A 130 -27.76 29.50 -11.25
CA VAL A 130 -26.47 28.81 -11.33
C VAL A 130 -26.68 27.32 -11.53
N LEU A 131 -27.65 26.73 -10.84
CA LEU A 131 -27.99 25.33 -11.00
C LEU A 131 -28.49 25.02 -12.41
N ASN A 132 -29.35 25.86 -13.00
CA ASN A 132 -29.84 25.68 -14.37
C ASN A 132 -28.75 25.85 -15.43
N VAL A 133 -27.71 26.67 -15.16
CA VAL A 133 -26.55 26.81 -16.05
C VAL A 133 -25.59 25.62 -15.91
N ALA A 134 -25.31 25.20 -14.68
CA ALA A 134 -24.38 24.09 -14.41
C ALA A 134 -24.98 22.72 -14.77
N LEU A 135 -26.25 22.50 -14.41
CA LEU A 135 -27.06 21.33 -14.74
C LEU A 135 -28.44 21.79 -15.25
N PRO A 136 -28.61 21.94 -16.57
CA PRO A 136 -29.90 22.25 -17.18
C PRO A 136 -30.98 21.24 -16.78
N GLU A 137 -32.26 21.65 -16.77
CA GLU A 137 -33.36 20.81 -16.27
C GLU A 137 -33.46 19.44 -16.94
N ALA A 138 -33.30 19.38 -18.26
CA ALA A 138 -33.27 18.12 -19.00
C ALA A 138 -32.12 17.21 -18.53
N ALA A 139 -30.94 17.78 -18.26
CA ALA A 139 -29.80 17.05 -17.73
C ALA A 139 -29.99 16.64 -16.27
N ARG A 140 -30.71 17.43 -15.44
CA ARG A 140 -31.05 17.03 -14.06
C ARG A 140 -32.02 15.86 -14.01
N GLN A 141 -33.09 15.95 -14.79
CA GLN A 141 -34.11 14.90 -14.86
C GLN A 141 -33.49 13.63 -15.43
N GLU A 142 -32.67 13.73 -16.48
CA GLU A 142 -31.90 12.58 -16.97
C GLU A 142 -30.91 12.09 -15.92
N TYR A 143 -30.20 12.96 -15.19
CA TYR A 143 -29.25 12.57 -14.16
C TYR A 143 -29.92 11.88 -12.96
N VAL A 144 -31.14 12.27 -12.57
CA VAL A 144 -31.86 11.71 -11.43
C VAL A 144 -32.69 10.48 -11.82
N GLU A 145 -33.34 10.51 -12.99
CA GLU A 145 -34.27 9.47 -13.46
C GLU A 145 -33.64 8.43 -14.38
N ARG A 146 -32.56 8.75 -15.11
CA ARG A 146 -31.93 7.86 -16.08
C ARG A 146 -30.50 7.48 -15.67
N ASP A 147 -29.60 8.43 -15.51
CA ASP A 147 -28.22 8.17 -15.08
C ASP A 147 -28.08 7.91 -13.57
N PHE A 148 -29.10 8.23 -12.76
CA PHE A 148 -29.27 7.63 -11.43
C PHE A 148 -30.34 6.53 -11.51
N ALA A 149 -31.59 6.72 -11.94
CA ALA A 149 -32.58 5.62 -11.80
C ALA A 149 -32.43 4.39 -12.73
N ALA A 150 -31.97 4.49 -13.97
CA ALA A 150 -31.54 3.30 -14.75
C ALA A 150 -30.22 2.71 -14.21
N TYR A 151 -29.40 3.58 -13.61
CA TYR A 151 -28.24 3.27 -12.77
C TYR A 151 -28.63 2.69 -11.37
N TYR A 152 -29.93 2.62 -11.01
CA TYR A 152 -30.45 2.09 -9.73
C TYR A 152 -31.51 0.99 -9.83
N THR A 153 -32.21 0.81 -10.95
CA THR A 153 -33.44 0.01 -10.95
C THR A 153 -33.39 -1.23 -11.86
N SER A 154 -32.34 -1.42 -12.67
CA SER A 154 -32.20 -2.62 -13.50
C SER A 154 -30.90 -3.40 -13.25
N GLN A 155 -30.71 -3.89 -12.01
CA GLN A 155 -29.82 -4.99 -11.51
C GLN A 155 -28.32 -5.03 -11.90
N PRO A 156 -27.36 -5.45 -11.02
CA PRO A 156 -27.34 -5.55 -9.55
C PRO A 156 -26.44 -4.49 -8.88
N SER A 157 -26.72 -4.16 -7.61
CA SER A 157 -25.97 -3.25 -6.72
C SER A 157 -24.43 -3.38 -6.75
N ALA A 158 -23.92 -4.56 -7.10
CA ALA A 158 -22.50 -4.85 -7.23
C ALA A 158 -21.78 -4.06 -8.34
N GLN A 159 -22.44 -3.74 -9.47
CA GLN A 159 -21.80 -3.01 -10.58
C GLN A 159 -21.61 -1.52 -10.26
N PHE A 160 -22.57 -0.92 -9.55
CA PHE A 160 -22.48 0.46 -9.07
C PHE A 160 -21.39 0.61 -8.00
N ALA A 161 -21.38 -0.28 -7.00
CA ALA A 161 -20.31 -0.33 -6.00
C ALA A 161 -18.93 -0.48 -6.66
N SER A 162 -18.79 -1.39 -7.64
CA SER A 162 -17.56 -1.57 -8.41
C SER A 162 -17.11 -0.32 -9.16
N PHE A 163 -18.03 0.44 -9.76
CA PHE A 163 -17.71 1.67 -10.49
C PHE A 163 -17.22 2.78 -9.55
N VAL A 164 -17.96 3.04 -8.47
CA VAL A 164 -17.59 4.06 -7.46
C VAL A 164 -16.26 3.69 -6.82
N SER A 165 -16.08 2.41 -6.47
CA SER A 165 -14.83 1.89 -5.91
C SER A 165 -13.66 2.08 -6.88
N THR A 166 -13.83 1.71 -8.15
CA THR A 166 -12.80 1.90 -9.19
C THR A 166 -12.43 3.37 -9.34
N ASN A 167 -13.43 4.27 -9.31
CA ASN A 167 -13.17 5.70 -9.38
C ASN A 167 -12.39 6.19 -8.15
N ASN A 168 -12.80 5.80 -6.94
CA ASN A 168 -12.12 6.18 -5.70
C ASN A 168 -10.69 5.63 -5.62
N ILE A 169 -10.44 4.42 -6.14
CA ILE A 169 -9.09 3.86 -6.30
C ILE A 169 -8.26 4.74 -7.22
N ARG A 170 -8.80 5.11 -8.40
CA ARG A 170 -8.09 5.99 -9.35
C ARG A 170 -7.78 7.35 -8.74
N VAL A 171 -8.77 7.98 -8.09
CA VAL A 171 -8.61 9.26 -7.38
C VAL A 171 -7.52 9.13 -6.31
N SER A 172 -7.51 8.06 -5.54
CA SER A 172 -6.49 7.80 -4.51
C SER A 172 -5.09 7.67 -5.11
N ILE A 173 -4.95 6.92 -6.22
CA ILE A 173 -3.68 6.77 -6.93
C ILE A 173 -3.18 8.13 -7.43
N PHE A 174 -4.03 8.91 -8.09
CA PHE A 174 -3.65 10.23 -8.61
C PHE A 174 -3.36 11.23 -7.49
N ALA A 175 -4.13 11.21 -6.41
CA ALA A 175 -3.91 12.07 -5.24
C ALA A 175 -2.57 11.76 -4.57
N PHE A 176 -2.25 10.48 -4.41
CA PHE A 176 -0.98 10.05 -3.84
C PHE A 176 0.20 10.38 -4.77
N ALA A 177 0.14 9.94 -6.03
CA ALA A 177 1.23 10.12 -7.00
C ALA A 177 1.47 11.59 -7.35
N GLY A 178 0.38 12.38 -7.42
CA GLY A 178 0.42 13.82 -7.64
C GLY A 178 1.21 14.57 -6.57
N GLY A 179 1.39 13.98 -5.39
CA GLY A 179 2.16 14.57 -4.30
C GLY A 179 3.59 14.88 -4.71
N VAL A 180 4.21 13.95 -5.44
CA VAL A 180 5.59 14.06 -5.94
C VAL A 180 5.81 15.33 -6.78
N LEU A 181 4.77 15.86 -7.40
CA LEU A 181 4.78 17.10 -8.17
C LEU A 181 4.45 18.32 -7.30
N ALA A 182 5.13 18.43 -6.15
CA ALA A 182 5.01 19.56 -5.21
C ALA A 182 3.58 19.82 -4.71
N CYS A 183 2.82 18.75 -4.43
CA CYS A 183 1.44 18.78 -3.93
C CYS A 183 0.37 19.36 -4.87
N VAL A 184 0.73 20.10 -5.93
CA VAL A 184 -0.24 20.84 -6.77
C VAL A 184 -1.29 19.92 -7.39
N PRO A 185 -0.92 18.79 -8.05
CA PRO A 185 -1.93 17.88 -8.58
C PRO A 185 -2.78 17.22 -7.51
N THR A 186 -2.21 16.89 -6.34
CA THR A 186 -2.97 16.33 -5.21
C THR A 186 -4.07 17.29 -4.77
N VAL A 187 -3.73 18.57 -4.59
CA VAL A 187 -4.68 19.62 -4.22
C VAL A 187 -5.78 19.73 -5.27
N LEU A 188 -5.43 19.79 -6.55
CA LEU A 188 -6.40 19.88 -7.65
C LEU A 188 -7.36 18.68 -7.66
N VAL A 189 -6.82 17.46 -7.51
CA VAL A 189 -7.63 16.23 -7.49
C VAL A 189 -8.62 16.25 -6.33
N MET A 190 -8.21 16.66 -5.11
CA MET A 190 -9.12 16.78 -3.96
C MET A 190 -10.21 17.83 -4.21
N LEU A 191 -9.84 19.01 -4.71
CA LEU A 191 -10.79 20.10 -4.97
C LEU A 191 -11.84 19.71 -6.02
N VAL A 192 -11.40 19.13 -7.14
CA VAL A 192 -12.28 18.76 -8.26
C VAL A 192 -13.23 17.64 -7.87
N ASN A 193 -12.74 16.60 -7.17
CA ASN A 193 -13.61 15.52 -6.73
C ASN A 193 -14.58 15.98 -5.63
N GLY A 194 -14.14 16.83 -4.72
CA GLY A 194 -15.01 17.47 -3.73
C GLY A 194 -16.14 18.25 -4.40
N ALA A 195 -15.80 19.14 -5.33
CA ALA A 195 -16.78 19.91 -6.10
C ALA A 195 -17.78 19.00 -6.85
N ALA A 196 -17.31 17.93 -7.49
CA ALA A 196 -18.17 16.98 -8.19
C ALA A 196 -19.19 16.28 -7.25
N VAL A 197 -18.76 15.87 -6.05
CA VAL A 197 -19.68 15.34 -5.03
C VAL A 197 -20.70 16.39 -4.60
N GLY A 198 -20.28 17.66 -4.47
CA GLY A 198 -21.17 18.77 -4.18
C GLY A 198 -22.24 19.02 -5.25
N GLN A 199 -21.85 18.93 -6.53
CA GLN A 199 -22.79 19.04 -7.66
C GLN A 199 -23.82 17.91 -7.65
N ALA A 200 -23.37 16.67 -7.43
CA ALA A 200 -24.27 15.52 -7.31
C ALA A 200 -25.25 15.69 -6.14
N ALA A 201 -24.76 16.14 -4.97
CA ALA A 201 -25.62 16.41 -3.82
C ALA A 201 -26.70 17.48 -4.13
N ALA A 202 -26.33 18.56 -4.83
CA ALA A 202 -27.26 19.61 -5.22
C ALA A 202 -28.31 19.13 -6.23
N ALA A 203 -27.92 18.30 -7.20
CA ALA A 203 -28.85 17.69 -8.15
C ALA A 203 -29.92 16.88 -7.42
N PHE A 204 -29.49 16.04 -6.47
CA PHE A 204 -30.38 15.24 -5.63
C PHE A 204 -31.26 16.08 -4.70
N ALA A 205 -30.71 17.15 -4.15
CA ALA A 205 -31.48 18.11 -3.34
C ALA A 205 -32.58 18.78 -4.16
N SER A 206 -32.29 19.19 -5.40
CA SER A 206 -33.27 19.86 -6.27
C SER A 206 -34.44 18.96 -6.66
N ALA A 207 -34.24 17.64 -6.71
CA ALA A 207 -35.28 16.66 -6.98
C ALA A 207 -35.96 16.10 -5.71
N GLY A 208 -35.61 16.61 -4.51
CA GLY A 208 -36.13 16.10 -3.24
C GLY A 208 -35.65 14.69 -2.88
N GLN A 209 -34.56 14.20 -3.50
CA GLN A 209 -34.06 12.83 -3.36
C GLN A 209 -32.76 12.71 -2.52
N LEU A 210 -32.42 13.69 -1.68
CA LEU A 210 -31.25 13.60 -0.78
C LEU A 210 -31.12 12.28 0.01
N PRO A 211 -32.19 11.68 0.55
CA PRO A 211 -32.09 10.39 1.23
C PRO A 211 -31.54 9.28 0.32
N ARG A 212 -31.92 9.30 -0.96
CA ARG A 212 -31.43 8.36 -1.97
C ARG A 212 -29.94 8.58 -2.20
N PHE A 213 -29.50 9.82 -2.40
CA PHE A 213 -28.07 10.16 -2.56
C PHE A 213 -27.20 9.59 -1.43
N PHE A 214 -27.58 9.82 -0.18
CA PHE A 214 -26.83 9.29 0.97
C PHE A 214 -26.89 7.77 1.08
N GLY A 215 -28.05 7.15 0.79
CA GLY A 215 -28.20 5.70 0.79
C GLY A 215 -27.29 4.99 -0.22
N LEU A 216 -26.84 5.70 -1.26
CA LEU A 216 -25.99 5.17 -2.32
C LEU A 216 -24.51 5.40 -2.05
N ILE A 217 -24.18 6.52 -1.42
CA ILE A 217 -22.79 6.90 -1.14
C ILE A 217 -22.31 6.32 0.18
N LEU A 218 -23.09 6.36 1.25
CA LEU A 218 -22.60 6.02 2.59
C LEU A 218 -22.10 4.56 2.77
N PRO A 219 -22.75 3.52 2.21
CA PRO A 219 -22.36 2.13 2.48
C PRO A 219 -20.93 1.79 2.08
N HIS A 220 -20.45 2.34 0.96
CA HIS A 220 -19.10 2.09 0.44
C HIS A 220 -18.21 3.34 0.54
N GLY A 221 -18.80 4.51 0.30
CA GLY A 221 -18.12 5.79 0.29
C GLY A 221 -17.51 6.18 1.63
N LEU A 222 -17.98 5.70 2.79
CA LEU A 222 -17.32 6.02 4.05
C LEU A 222 -15.89 5.45 4.10
N LEU A 223 -15.74 4.16 3.79
CA LEU A 223 -14.42 3.50 3.77
C LEU A 223 -13.57 4.02 2.60
N GLU A 224 -14.17 4.14 1.43
CA GLU A 224 -13.44 4.55 0.22
C GLU A 224 -13.02 6.02 0.26
N LEU A 225 -13.86 6.95 0.73
CA LEU A 225 -13.46 8.35 0.90
C LEU A 225 -12.42 8.50 1.99
N THR A 226 -12.52 7.73 3.07
CA THR A 226 -11.44 7.68 4.09
C THR A 226 -10.12 7.26 3.45
N ALA A 227 -10.14 6.24 2.58
CA ALA A 227 -8.97 5.82 1.83
C ALA A 227 -8.45 6.92 0.88
N VAL A 228 -9.34 7.65 0.20
CA VAL A 228 -8.99 8.82 -0.62
C VAL A 228 -8.31 9.90 0.20
N PHE A 229 -8.83 10.23 1.39
CA PHE A 229 -8.24 11.26 2.26
C PHE A 229 -6.88 10.84 2.81
N ILE A 230 -6.72 9.57 3.17
CA ILE A 230 -5.44 9.00 3.58
C ILE A 230 -4.43 9.06 2.42
N ALA A 231 -4.84 8.67 1.20
CA ALA A 231 -3.99 8.72 0.01
C ALA A 231 -3.57 10.15 -0.34
N GLY A 232 -4.51 11.09 -0.32
CA GLY A 232 -4.26 12.51 -0.51
C GLY A 232 -3.32 13.07 0.55
N GLY A 233 -3.54 12.77 1.83
CA GLY A 233 -2.67 13.18 2.92
C GLY A 233 -1.25 12.63 2.79
N ALA A 234 -1.10 11.35 2.44
CA ALA A 234 0.20 10.75 2.18
C ALA A 234 0.92 11.39 0.97
N GLY A 235 0.18 11.71 -0.10
CA GLY A 235 0.70 12.47 -1.24
C GLY A 235 1.18 13.86 -0.83
N LEU A 236 0.40 14.58 -0.02
CA LEU A 236 0.79 15.90 0.50
C LEU A 236 2.04 15.84 1.39
N VAL A 237 2.19 14.83 2.24
CA VAL A 237 3.42 14.64 3.04
C VAL A 237 4.64 14.42 2.14
N LEU A 238 4.53 13.54 1.14
CA LEU A 238 5.62 13.28 0.20
C LEU A 238 6.01 14.54 -0.59
N GLY A 239 5.01 15.27 -1.09
CA GLY A 239 5.22 16.50 -1.84
C GLY A 239 5.80 17.62 -0.99
N TRP A 240 5.31 17.78 0.23
CA TRP A 240 5.85 18.77 1.16
C TRP A 240 7.29 18.45 1.53
N THR A 241 7.64 17.18 1.70
CA THR A 241 9.02 16.75 1.99
C THR A 241 10.00 17.07 0.87
N LEU A 242 9.53 17.16 -0.39
CA LEU A 242 10.35 17.63 -1.51
C LEU A 242 10.65 19.14 -1.39
N ILE A 243 9.66 19.92 -0.95
CA ILE A 243 9.72 21.37 -0.78
C ILE A 243 10.57 21.73 0.44
N ASP A 244 10.21 21.19 1.60
CA ASP A 244 10.82 21.41 2.91
C ASP A 244 11.16 20.06 3.59
N PRO A 245 12.40 19.56 3.42
CA PRO A 245 12.85 18.32 4.04
C PRO A 245 13.28 18.49 5.52
N GLY A 246 13.22 19.72 6.06
CA GLY A 246 13.85 20.10 7.33
C GLY A 246 15.38 20.02 7.25
N ASP A 247 16.02 19.59 8.35
CA ASP A 247 17.49 19.53 8.47
C ASP A 247 18.16 18.37 7.69
N ARG A 248 17.37 17.57 6.98
CA ARG A 248 17.85 16.37 6.28
C ARG A 248 18.06 16.65 4.79
N PRO A 249 19.05 16.01 4.13
CA PRO A 249 19.13 16.01 2.68
C PRO A 249 17.82 15.49 2.07
N ARG A 250 17.33 16.14 1.00
CA ARG A 250 16.06 15.79 0.33
C ARG A 250 15.95 14.30 0.01
N SER A 251 17.01 13.69 -0.51
CA SER A 251 17.02 12.25 -0.84
C SER A 251 16.78 11.36 0.38
N VAL A 252 17.35 11.70 1.54
CA VAL A 252 17.20 10.94 2.79
C VAL A 252 15.80 11.15 3.35
N ALA A 253 15.30 12.38 3.36
CA ALA A 253 13.96 12.71 3.84
C ALA A 253 12.88 12.02 2.97
N LEU A 254 13.00 12.11 1.64
CA LEU A 254 12.10 11.45 0.70
C LEU A 254 12.18 9.94 0.79
N ALA A 255 13.36 9.35 0.97
CA ALA A 255 13.47 7.90 1.17
C ALA A 255 12.80 7.45 2.46
N ALA A 256 12.88 8.24 3.53
CA ALA A 256 12.23 7.94 4.80
C ALA A 256 10.70 8.04 4.70
N GLU A 257 10.18 9.13 4.11
CA GLU A 257 8.73 9.29 3.91
C GLU A 257 8.20 8.28 2.89
N GLY A 258 8.93 8.00 1.81
CA GLY A 258 8.58 6.97 0.83
C GLY A 258 8.37 5.60 1.46
N ARG A 259 9.25 5.19 2.40
CA ARG A 259 9.06 3.92 3.14
C ARG A 259 7.79 3.91 3.98
N ARG A 260 7.44 5.04 4.62
CA ARG A 260 6.18 5.17 5.38
C ARG A 260 4.97 5.16 4.45
N SER A 261 5.08 5.80 3.30
CA SER A 261 4.04 5.81 2.28
C SER A 261 3.77 4.43 1.69
N VAL A 262 4.77 3.55 1.57
CA VAL A 262 4.55 2.15 1.15
C VAL A 262 3.63 1.43 2.14
N VAL A 263 3.82 1.61 3.45
CA VAL A 263 2.94 1.04 4.48
C VAL A 263 1.49 1.54 4.29
N ILE A 264 1.32 2.84 4.05
CA ILE A 264 0.00 3.42 3.77
C ILE A 264 -0.60 2.80 2.50
N VAL A 265 0.13 2.76 1.39
CA VAL A 265 -0.35 2.22 0.11
C VAL A 265 -0.78 0.76 0.24
N VAL A 266 0.02 -0.08 0.92
CA VAL A 266 -0.34 -1.49 1.16
C VAL A 266 -1.63 -1.59 1.99
N GLY A 267 -1.77 -0.79 3.04
CA GLY A 267 -2.97 -0.76 3.86
C GLY A 267 -4.20 -0.26 3.10
N LEU A 268 -4.04 0.73 2.22
CA LEU A 268 -5.11 1.23 1.36
C LEU A 268 -5.55 0.21 0.31
N ILE A 269 -4.62 -0.54 -0.30
CA ILE A 269 -4.95 -1.65 -1.20
C ILE A 269 -5.81 -2.68 -0.46
N ALA A 270 -5.41 -3.08 0.75
CA ALA A 270 -6.19 -3.99 1.58
C ALA A 270 -7.57 -3.41 1.93
N ALA A 271 -7.66 -2.12 2.27
CA ALA A 271 -8.92 -1.45 2.56
C ALA A 271 -9.87 -1.44 1.35
N PHE A 272 -9.36 -1.14 0.14
CA PHE A 272 -10.16 -1.18 -1.09
C PHE A 272 -10.63 -2.60 -1.44
N LEU A 273 -9.80 -3.63 -1.22
CA LEU A 273 -10.19 -5.03 -1.42
C LEU A 273 -11.28 -5.51 -0.45
N VAL A 274 -11.42 -4.87 0.71
CA VAL A 274 -12.47 -5.17 1.69
C VAL A 274 -13.74 -4.34 1.44
N ALA A 275 -13.59 -3.12 0.92
CA ALA A 275 -14.70 -2.19 0.69
C ALA A 275 -15.44 -2.42 -0.65
N GLY A 276 -14.71 -2.86 -1.69
CA GLY A 276 -15.24 -3.17 -3.02
C GLY A 276 -15.66 -4.62 -3.18
#